data_AF-A0A7Y3CQ48-F1
#
_entry.id   AF-A0A7Y3CQ48-F1
#
_cell.length_a   1.000
_cell.length_b   1.000
_cell.length_c   1.000
_cell.angle_alpha   90.00
_cell.angle_beta   90.00
_cell.angle_gamma   90.00
#
_symmetry.space_group_name_H-M   'P 1'
#
loop_
_entity.id
_entity.type
_entity.pdbx_description
1 polymer ?
#
loop_
_entity_poly.entity_id
_entity_poly.type
_entity_poly.pdbx_seq_one_letter_code
_entity_poly.pdbx_strand_id
1 'polypeptide(L)'
;MTRDDVVKAERGTPIRDGADYIESLRGRNLKVYLFGELIEEPVDHPVIRPSINAVAETYDLAVRSPELGTAVSPYTGERINRFLHIAGSPEDLVMQNKMQRRLGQLTGTCFQRCVGMDAFNSLHSVTYEIDEAHGTAYHERFVEFVTMAQRQGYVIGGAMTDVKGDRSKAPHEQEDPDMFVRVTRRTKEGVYIRGA
;
A
#
# COMPACT_ATOMS: atom_id res chain seq x y z
N MET A 1 -4.50 -12.20 6.84
CA MET A 1 -5.76 -11.45 6.80
C MET A 1 -6.86 -12.48 6.62
N THR A 2 -7.71 -12.65 7.63
CA THR A 2 -8.82 -13.59 7.57
C THR A 2 -9.95 -13.01 6.73
N ARG A 3 -10.88 -13.85 6.26
CA ARG A 3 -12.09 -13.39 5.57
C ARG A 3 -12.89 -12.39 6.41
N ASP A 4 -12.86 -12.54 7.73
CA ASP A 4 -13.52 -11.61 8.67
C ASP A 4 -12.80 -10.25 8.78
N ASP A 5 -11.49 -10.20 8.56
CA ASP A 5 -10.73 -8.93 8.51
C ASP A 5 -11.05 -8.14 7.23
N VAL A 6 -11.27 -8.84 6.11
CA VAL A 6 -11.73 -8.24 4.85
C VAL A 6 -13.16 -7.69 5.02
N VAL A 7 -14.05 -8.46 5.64
CA VAL A 7 -15.44 -8.05 5.92
C VAL A 7 -15.53 -6.90 6.92
N LYS A 8 -14.60 -6.80 7.90
CA LYS A 8 -14.51 -5.63 8.78
C LYS A 8 -13.96 -4.40 8.06
N ALA A 9 -12.99 -4.56 7.16
CA ALA A 9 -12.49 -3.48 6.32
C ALA A 9 -13.59 -2.91 5.40
N GLU A 10 -14.53 -3.75 4.94
CA GLU A 10 -15.70 -3.31 4.17
C GLU A 10 -16.70 -2.43 4.94
N ARG A 11 -16.63 -2.35 6.28
CA ARG A 11 -17.56 -1.57 7.11
C ARG A 11 -17.11 -0.14 7.40
N GLY A 12 -15.92 0.25 6.95
CA GLY A 12 -15.44 1.64 7.05
C GLY A 12 -16.11 2.53 6.01
N THR A 13 -16.30 3.82 6.33
CA THR A 13 -16.65 4.81 5.33
C THR A 13 -15.48 4.97 4.35
N PRO A 14 -15.68 4.83 3.03
CA PRO A 14 -14.62 5.00 2.04
C PRO A 14 -13.94 6.35 2.16
N ILE A 15 -12.61 6.38 1.98
CA ILE A 15 -11.80 7.59 2.06
C ILE A 15 -11.86 8.32 0.71
N ARG A 16 -12.40 9.54 0.69
CA ARG A 16 -12.67 10.26 -0.57
C ARG A 16 -11.76 11.45 -0.80
N ASP A 17 -11.41 12.17 0.26
CA ASP A 17 -10.56 13.36 0.20
C ASP A 17 -9.43 13.32 1.24
N GLY A 18 -8.62 14.37 1.27
CA GLY A 18 -7.50 14.49 2.21
C GLY A 18 -7.94 14.59 3.67
N ALA A 19 -9.12 15.16 3.95
CA ALA A 19 -9.64 15.28 5.31
C ALA A 19 -10.09 13.92 5.83
N ASP A 20 -10.82 13.14 5.02
CA ASP A 20 -11.18 11.75 5.32
C ASP A 20 -9.92 10.92 5.60
N TYR A 21 -8.87 11.09 4.78
CA TYR A 21 -7.62 10.36 4.96
C TYR A 21 -6.97 10.67 6.30
N ILE A 22 -6.82 11.95 6.65
CA ILE A 22 -6.22 12.39 7.92
C ILE A 22 -7.03 11.85 9.10
N GLU A 23 -8.36 11.94 9.04
CA GLU A 23 -9.23 11.42 10.10
C GLU A 23 -9.10 9.89 10.24
N SER A 24 -9.00 9.17 9.11
CA SER A 24 -8.83 7.71 9.11
C SER A 24 -7.54 7.22 9.79
N LEU A 25 -6.56 8.10 10.02
CA LEU A 25 -5.30 7.78 10.70
C LEU A 25 -5.39 7.87 12.22
N ARG A 26 -6.36 8.62 12.74
CA ARG A 26 -6.47 8.88 14.19
C ARG A 26 -6.87 7.63 14.95
N GLY A 27 -6.39 7.51 16.19
CA GLY A 27 -6.82 6.46 17.10
C GLY A 27 -6.48 5.03 16.67
N ARG A 28 -5.53 4.83 15.74
CA ARG A 28 -5.13 3.49 15.27
C ARG A 28 -4.35 2.65 16.29
N ASN A 29 -3.92 3.27 17.39
CA ASN A 29 -3.12 2.61 18.45
C ASN A 29 -1.88 1.88 17.88
N LEU A 30 -1.18 2.54 16.96
CA LEU A 30 0.05 2.02 16.36
C LEU A 30 1.21 2.21 17.33
N LYS A 31 2.11 1.22 17.41
CA LYS A 31 3.34 1.33 18.20
C LYS A 31 4.42 2.05 17.37
N VAL A 32 4.44 3.38 17.44
CA VAL A 32 5.42 4.22 16.75
C VAL A 32 6.42 4.77 17.76
N TYR A 33 7.71 4.46 17.59
CA TYR A 33 8.78 4.99 18.44
C TYR A 33 9.59 6.05 17.71
N LEU A 34 9.77 7.22 18.33
CA LEU A 34 10.60 8.31 17.82
C LEU A 34 11.40 8.93 18.97
N PHE A 35 12.70 9.13 18.80
CA PHE A 35 13.61 9.63 19.85
C PHE A 35 13.54 8.86 21.18
N GLY A 36 13.25 7.56 21.12
CA GLY A 36 13.15 6.70 22.30
C GLY A 36 11.80 6.73 23.00
N GLU A 37 10.83 7.51 22.51
CA GLU A 37 9.51 7.66 23.10
C GLU A 37 8.42 7.04 22.21
N LEU A 38 7.37 6.51 22.84
CA LEU A 38 6.19 6.03 22.14
C LEU A 38 5.29 7.22 21.78
N ILE A 39 4.98 7.38 20.50
CA ILE A 39 4.08 8.43 20.01
C ILE A 39 2.64 7.92 20.07
N GLU A 40 1.81 8.58 20.89
CA GLU A 40 0.39 8.20 21.07
C GLU A 40 -0.47 8.52 19.84
N GLU A 41 -0.32 9.73 19.28
CA GLU A 41 -1.10 10.19 18.12
C GLU A 41 -0.17 10.78 17.04
N PRO A 42 0.25 9.97 16.04
CA PRO A 42 1.11 10.43 14.96
C PRO A 42 0.53 11.59 14.13
N VAL A 43 -0.80 11.73 14.05
CA VAL A 43 -1.46 12.77 13.23
C VAL A 43 -1.17 14.18 13.75
N ASP A 44 -0.98 14.33 15.05
CA ASP A 44 -0.73 15.63 15.68
C ASP A 44 0.77 15.90 15.91
N HIS A 45 1.62 14.89 15.71
CA HIS A 45 3.04 15.02 15.94
C HIS A 45 3.72 15.91 14.85
N PRO A 46 4.42 16.99 15.21
CA PRO A 46 4.89 18.00 14.25
C PRO A 46 5.93 17.48 13.26
N VAL A 47 6.71 16.45 13.62
CA VAL A 47 7.67 15.81 12.69
C VAL A 47 6.96 14.90 11.67
N ILE A 48 5.82 14.31 12.06
CA ILE A 48 5.12 13.30 11.24
C ILE A 48 4.05 13.96 10.36
N ARG A 49 3.37 14.99 10.88
CA ARG A 49 2.28 15.67 10.18
C ARG A 49 2.63 16.11 8.74
N PRO A 50 3.83 16.64 8.42
CA PRO A 50 4.16 16.99 7.04
C PRO A 50 4.08 15.81 6.06
N SER A 51 4.48 14.61 6.47
CA SER A 51 4.41 13.43 5.60
C SER A 51 2.96 13.00 5.36
N ILE A 52 2.10 13.14 6.37
CA ILE A 52 0.65 12.90 6.27
C ILE A 52 0.01 13.89 5.29
N ASN A 53 0.36 15.18 5.39
CA ASN A 53 -0.18 16.21 4.50
C ASN A 53 0.18 15.91 3.02
N ALA A 54 1.39 15.42 2.75
CA ALA A 54 1.80 15.04 1.39
C ALA A 54 0.97 13.88 0.83
N VAL A 55 0.55 12.93 1.66
CA VAL A 55 -0.35 11.83 1.25
C VAL A 55 -1.79 12.32 1.10
N ALA A 56 -2.26 13.19 1.99
CA ALA A 56 -3.59 13.81 1.88
C ALA A 56 -3.77 14.53 0.53
N GLU A 57 -2.74 15.23 0.06
CA GLU A 57 -2.73 15.89 -1.25
C GLU A 57 -2.97 14.92 -2.42
N THR A 58 -2.66 13.62 -2.28
CA THR A 58 -2.97 12.61 -3.31
C THR A 58 -4.47 12.34 -3.47
N TYR A 59 -5.24 12.55 -2.40
CA TYR A 59 -6.70 12.46 -2.44
C TYR A 59 -7.29 13.77 -2.95
N ASP A 60 -6.80 14.90 -2.45
CA ASP A 60 -7.31 16.21 -2.87
C ASP A 60 -7.03 16.49 -4.36
N LEU A 61 -5.91 16.03 -4.91
CA LEU A 61 -5.66 16.08 -6.35
C LEU A 61 -6.70 15.24 -7.13
N ALA A 62 -7.08 14.07 -6.62
CA ALA A 62 -8.06 13.22 -7.26
C ALA A 62 -9.46 13.86 -7.27
N VAL A 63 -9.79 14.64 -6.24
CA VAL A 63 -11.02 15.45 -6.20
C VAL A 63 -10.94 16.63 -7.17
N ARG A 64 -9.84 17.41 -7.13
CA ARG A 64 -9.67 18.62 -7.96
C ARG A 64 -9.43 18.36 -9.43
N SER A 65 -8.85 17.20 -9.77
CA SER A 65 -8.49 16.84 -11.14
C SER A 65 -8.75 15.35 -11.38
N PRO A 66 -10.03 14.91 -11.45
CA PRO A 66 -10.39 13.50 -11.52
C PRO A 66 -9.75 12.76 -12.70
N GLU A 67 -9.67 13.38 -13.88
CA GLU A 67 -9.05 12.76 -15.06
C GLU A 67 -7.56 12.39 -14.82
N LEU A 68 -6.87 13.17 -13.99
CA LEU A 68 -5.48 12.93 -13.63
C LEU A 68 -5.35 11.97 -12.44
N GLY A 69 -6.08 12.23 -11.35
CA GLY A 69 -5.92 11.52 -10.08
C GLY A 69 -6.80 10.28 -9.90
N THR A 70 -7.68 9.96 -10.86
CA THR A 70 -8.55 8.77 -10.81
C THR A 70 -8.52 7.98 -12.12
N ALA A 71 -8.96 6.73 -12.07
CA ALA A 71 -9.21 5.86 -13.22
C ALA A 71 -10.46 5.00 -12.96
N VAL A 72 -11.04 4.39 -13.99
CA VAL A 72 -12.13 3.41 -13.82
C VAL A 72 -11.53 2.03 -13.65
N SER A 73 -11.79 1.37 -12.52
CA SER A 73 -11.25 0.03 -12.28
C SER A 73 -12.08 -1.05 -12.98
N PRO A 74 -11.45 -2.03 -13.65
CA PRO A 74 -12.16 -3.15 -14.25
C PRO A 74 -12.73 -4.13 -13.20
N TYR A 75 -12.25 -4.10 -11.96
CA TYR A 75 -12.70 -5.01 -10.89
C TYR A 75 -13.89 -4.48 -10.12
N THR A 76 -14.03 -3.15 -10.03
CA THR A 76 -15.13 -2.51 -9.30
C THR A 76 -16.18 -1.90 -10.23
N GLY A 77 -15.81 -1.53 -11.46
CA GLY A 77 -16.63 -0.70 -12.34
C GLY A 77 -16.73 0.76 -11.90
N GLU A 78 -16.04 1.13 -10.81
CA GLU A 78 -16.12 2.44 -10.19
C GLU A 78 -14.88 3.28 -10.51
N ARG A 79 -15.04 4.60 -10.39
CA ARG A 79 -13.93 5.55 -10.46
C ARG A 79 -13.18 5.54 -9.13
N ILE A 80 -11.91 5.15 -9.18
CA ILE A 80 -11.04 4.94 -8.01
C ILE A 80 -9.80 5.83 -8.10
N ASN A 81 -9.14 6.08 -6.97
CA ASN A 81 -7.87 6.81 -6.96
C ASN A 81 -6.82 6.07 -7.81
N ARG A 82 -6.15 6.77 -8.73
CA ARG A 82 -5.24 6.17 -9.71
C ARG A 82 -4.06 5.43 -9.07
N PHE A 83 -3.67 5.76 -7.83
CA PHE A 83 -2.66 4.99 -7.07
C PHE A 83 -3.08 3.54 -6.76
N LEU A 84 -4.35 3.19 -6.89
CA LEU A 84 -4.88 1.84 -6.67
C LEU A 84 -5.23 1.13 -7.98
N HIS A 85 -4.99 1.76 -9.13
CA HIS A 85 -5.35 1.23 -10.43
C HIS A 85 -4.30 0.24 -10.96
N ILE A 86 -4.76 -0.91 -11.45
CA ILE A 86 -3.95 -1.81 -12.27
C ILE A 86 -3.98 -1.28 -13.70
N ALA A 87 -2.82 -0.88 -14.23
CA ALA A 87 -2.70 -0.32 -15.56
C ALA A 87 -3.08 -1.34 -16.63
N GLY A 88 -4.06 -1.01 -17.47
CA GLY A 88 -4.52 -1.86 -18.57
C GLY A 88 -3.99 -1.43 -19.94
N SER A 89 -3.25 -0.32 -20.00
CA SER A 89 -2.78 0.29 -21.24
C SER A 89 -1.48 1.09 -21.05
N PRO A 90 -0.68 1.31 -22.12
CA PRO A 90 0.44 2.25 -22.07
C PRO A 90 0.03 3.66 -21.64
N GLU A 91 -1.17 4.10 -22.01
CA GLU A 91 -1.73 5.39 -21.64
C GLU A 91 -1.90 5.52 -20.12
N ASP A 92 -2.31 4.45 -19.42
CA ASP A 92 -2.38 4.46 -17.96
C ASP A 92 -1.02 4.69 -17.32
N LEU A 93 0.04 4.07 -17.84
CA LEU A 93 1.41 4.26 -17.37
C LEU A 93 1.88 5.71 -17.58
N VAL A 94 1.53 6.31 -18.72
CA VAL A 94 1.79 7.73 -18.97
C VAL A 94 1.03 8.61 -17.98
N MET A 95 -0.22 8.27 -17.66
CA MET A 95 -1.04 9.02 -16.71
C MET A 95 -0.51 8.92 -15.27
N GLN A 96 0.05 7.78 -14.87
CA GLN A 96 0.78 7.65 -13.60
C GLN A 96 1.94 8.66 -13.52
N ASN A 97 2.78 8.73 -14.55
CA ASN A 97 3.90 9.67 -14.60
C ASN A 97 3.45 11.14 -14.58
N LYS A 98 2.39 11.49 -15.32
CA LYS A 98 1.81 12.84 -15.30
C LYS A 98 1.28 13.20 -13.91
N MET A 99 0.58 12.28 -13.25
CA MET A 99 0.07 12.45 -11.89
C MET A 99 1.22 12.63 -10.90
N GLN A 100 2.25 11.78 -10.95
CA GLN A 100 3.42 11.86 -10.09
C GLN A 100 4.17 13.19 -10.25
N ARG A 101 4.38 13.65 -11.49
CA ARG A 101 5.00 14.96 -11.76
C ARG A 101 4.17 16.09 -11.15
N ARG A 102 2.84 16.03 -11.28
CA ARG A 102 1.94 17.05 -10.72
C ARG A 102 2.01 17.07 -9.19
N LEU A 103 1.98 15.92 -8.54
CA LEU A 103 2.12 15.83 -7.08
C LEU A 103 3.49 16.32 -6.60
N GLY A 104 4.55 16.05 -7.36
CA GLY A 104 5.87 16.62 -7.10
C GLY A 104 5.87 18.16 -7.12
N GLN A 105 5.17 18.78 -8.07
CA GLN A 105 5.02 20.25 -8.13
C GLN A 105 4.21 20.81 -6.96
N LEU A 106 3.19 20.09 -6.49
CA LEU A 106 2.28 20.55 -5.44
C LEU A 106 2.87 20.38 -4.04
N THR A 107 3.67 19.34 -3.82
CA THR A 107 4.16 18.96 -2.48
C THR A 107 5.64 19.26 -2.28
N GLY A 108 6.46 19.28 -3.34
CA GLY A 108 7.91 19.41 -3.23
C GLY A 108 8.60 18.28 -2.45
N THR A 109 7.93 17.13 -2.25
CA THR A 109 8.43 16.03 -1.42
C THR A 109 7.92 14.67 -1.91
N CYS A 110 8.27 13.59 -1.20
CA CYS A 110 7.71 12.27 -1.41
C CYS A 110 6.29 12.16 -0.83
N PHE A 111 5.32 11.88 -1.71
CA PHE A 111 3.91 11.64 -1.37
C PHE A 111 3.56 10.15 -1.19
N GLN A 112 4.57 9.28 -1.12
CA GLN A 112 4.58 7.90 -0.57
C GLN A 112 3.71 6.83 -1.25
N ARG A 113 2.61 7.16 -1.95
CA ARG A 113 1.68 6.17 -2.52
C ARG A 113 2.18 5.44 -3.78
N CYS A 114 3.24 5.92 -4.44
CA CYS A 114 3.78 5.29 -5.65
C CYS A 114 4.24 3.84 -5.40
N VAL A 115 4.87 3.57 -4.25
CA VAL A 115 5.39 2.23 -3.95
C VAL A 115 4.27 1.19 -3.89
N GLY A 116 3.11 1.53 -3.30
CA GLY A 116 1.95 0.64 -3.28
C GLY A 116 1.35 0.39 -4.66
N MET A 117 1.28 1.44 -5.48
CA MET A 117 0.80 1.35 -6.87
C MET A 117 1.65 0.41 -7.72
N ASP A 118 2.97 0.55 -7.63
CA ASP A 118 3.92 -0.26 -8.40
C ASP A 118 3.96 -1.72 -7.88
N ALA A 119 3.83 -1.90 -6.55
CA ALA A 119 3.67 -3.22 -5.94
C ALA A 119 2.38 -3.92 -6.42
N PHE A 120 1.26 -3.20 -6.53
CA PHE A 120 0.02 -3.75 -7.07
C PHE A 120 0.16 -4.19 -8.52
N ASN A 121 0.72 -3.33 -9.37
CA ASN A 121 0.88 -3.65 -10.79
C ASN A 121 1.82 -4.87 -11.01
N SER A 122 2.92 -4.95 -10.26
CA SER A 122 3.84 -6.10 -10.34
C SER A 122 3.25 -7.39 -9.76
N LEU A 123 2.59 -7.33 -8.60
CA LEU A 123 1.95 -8.50 -8.00
C LEU A 123 0.81 -9.04 -8.87
N HIS A 124 0.11 -8.18 -9.61
CA HIS A 124 -0.95 -8.60 -10.51
C HIS A 124 -0.46 -9.64 -11.53
N SER A 125 0.64 -9.35 -12.25
CA SER A 125 1.19 -10.30 -13.24
C SER A 125 1.88 -11.49 -12.57
N VAL A 126 2.68 -11.25 -11.52
CA VAL A 126 3.47 -12.31 -10.88
C VAL A 126 2.58 -13.37 -10.23
N THR A 127 1.50 -12.96 -9.55
CA THR A 127 0.59 -13.93 -8.92
C THR A 127 -0.15 -14.79 -9.94
N TYR A 128 -0.46 -14.22 -11.12
CA TYR A 128 -1.08 -14.95 -12.22
C TYR A 128 -0.17 -16.07 -12.73
N GLU A 129 1.09 -15.74 -13.05
CA GLU A 129 2.06 -16.72 -13.56
C GLU A 129 2.41 -17.81 -12.53
N ILE A 130 2.46 -17.46 -11.24
CA ILE A 130 2.65 -18.46 -10.17
C ILE A 130 1.47 -19.44 -10.14
N ASP A 131 0.23 -18.95 -10.23
CA ASP A 131 -0.95 -19.81 -10.23
C ASP A 131 -0.99 -20.70 -11.48
N GLU A 132 -0.62 -20.19 -12.65
CA GLU A 132 -0.51 -20.97 -13.89
C GLU A 132 0.51 -22.13 -13.75
N ALA A 133 1.67 -21.86 -13.15
CA ALA A 133 2.73 -22.86 -12.99
C ALA A 133 2.47 -23.87 -11.86
N HIS A 134 1.77 -23.48 -10.79
CA HIS A 134 1.69 -24.25 -9.55
C HIS A 134 0.27 -24.65 -9.13
N GLY A 135 -0.78 -24.23 -9.84
CA GLY A 135 -2.16 -24.52 -9.48
C GLY A 135 -2.56 -23.92 -8.13
N THR A 136 -1.94 -22.81 -7.75
CA THR A 136 -2.27 -22.06 -6.54
C THR A 136 -3.45 -21.09 -6.77
N ALA A 137 -3.81 -20.32 -5.74
CA ALA A 137 -4.91 -19.34 -5.80
C ALA A 137 -4.44 -17.97 -5.27
N TYR A 138 -3.22 -17.57 -5.60
CA TYR A 138 -2.67 -16.29 -5.18
C TYR A 138 -3.29 -15.11 -5.94
N HIS A 139 -3.54 -15.28 -7.24
CA HIS A 139 -4.06 -14.23 -8.08
C HIS A 139 -5.49 -13.86 -7.70
N GLU A 140 -6.34 -14.84 -7.44
CA GLU A 140 -7.70 -14.63 -6.94
C GLU A 140 -7.69 -13.82 -5.63
N ARG A 141 -6.90 -14.26 -4.64
CA ARG A 141 -6.75 -13.56 -3.35
C ARG A 141 -6.21 -12.13 -3.52
N PHE A 142 -5.29 -11.94 -4.48
CA PHE A 142 -4.73 -10.64 -4.77
C PHE A 142 -5.77 -9.71 -5.39
N VAL A 143 -6.55 -10.17 -6.36
CA VAL A 143 -7.64 -9.39 -6.98
C VAL A 143 -8.71 -9.04 -5.96
N GLU A 144 -9.09 -9.95 -5.06
CA GLU A 144 -9.99 -9.65 -3.93
C GLU A 144 -9.44 -8.53 -3.04
N PHE A 145 -8.15 -8.61 -2.68
CA PHE A 145 -7.48 -7.58 -1.87
C PHE A 145 -7.43 -6.22 -2.57
N VAL A 146 -7.07 -6.19 -3.85
CA VAL A 146 -7.06 -4.96 -4.66
C VAL A 146 -8.45 -4.36 -4.73
N THR A 147 -9.49 -5.17 -4.99
CA THR A 147 -10.89 -4.71 -5.08
C THR A 147 -11.35 -4.06 -3.77
N MET A 148 -11.02 -4.67 -2.62
CA MET A 148 -11.32 -4.10 -1.31
C MET A 148 -10.56 -2.78 -1.06
N ALA A 149 -9.26 -2.72 -1.36
CA ALA A 149 -8.47 -1.50 -1.22
C ALA A 149 -9.00 -0.37 -2.14
N GLN A 150 -9.41 -0.71 -3.36
CA GLN A 150 -10.00 0.22 -4.34
C GLN A 150 -11.31 0.83 -3.85
N ARG A 151 -12.24 0.01 -3.36
CA ARG A 151 -13.53 0.47 -2.82
C ARG A 151 -13.37 1.37 -1.59
N GLN A 152 -12.41 1.05 -0.74
CA GLN A 152 -12.17 1.78 0.50
C GLN A 152 -11.28 3.02 0.31
N GLY A 153 -10.58 3.12 -0.81
CA GLY A 153 -9.65 4.20 -1.09
C GLY A 153 -8.40 4.16 -0.20
N TYR A 154 -7.89 2.99 0.17
CA TYR A 154 -6.77 2.88 1.11
C TYR A 154 -5.42 3.36 0.57
N VAL A 155 -4.50 3.69 1.49
CA VAL A 155 -3.07 3.82 1.21
C VAL A 155 -2.40 2.48 1.42
N ILE A 156 -1.59 2.07 0.43
CA ILE A 156 -0.87 0.80 0.47
C ILE A 156 0.62 1.10 0.46
N GLY A 157 1.36 0.50 1.40
CA GLY A 157 2.82 0.52 1.42
C GLY A 157 3.40 -0.74 0.80
N GLY A 158 4.50 -0.63 0.07
CA GLY A 158 5.32 -1.77 -0.32
C GLY A 158 6.55 -1.86 0.57
N ALA A 159 6.66 -2.94 1.35
CA ALA A 159 7.78 -3.20 2.25
C ALA A 159 8.62 -4.35 1.70
N MET A 160 9.60 -4.02 0.85
CA MET A 160 10.41 -5.01 0.12
C MET A 160 11.84 -5.12 0.63
N THR A 161 12.44 -4.02 1.09
CA THR A 161 13.86 -4.01 1.47
C THR A 161 14.03 -4.39 2.95
N ASP A 162 14.59 -5.57 3.21
CA ASP A 162 14.98 -6.00 4.56
C ASP A 162 16.20 -5.23 5.09
N VAL A 163 16.56 -5.46 6.36
CA VAL A 163 17.80 -4.94 6.96
C VAL A 163 19.07 -5.51 6.32
N LYS A 164 19.00 -6.77 5.83
CA LYS A 164 20.01 -7.50 5.02
C LYS A 164 21.30 -7.95 5.70
N GLY A 165 21.63 -7.50 6.92
CA GLY A 165 22.81 -7.98 7.65
C GLY A 165 24.14 -7.83 6.90
N ASP A 166 24.91 -8.90 6.77
CA ASP A 166 26.11 -8.94 5.95
C ASP A 166 25.73 -8.99 4.47
N ARG A 167 26.05 -7.93 3.72
CA ARG A 167 25.62 -7.78 2.31
C ARG A 167 26.35 -8.73 1.36
N SER A 168 27.40 -9.41 1.81
CA SER A 168 28.11 -10.43 1.03
C SER A 168 27.46 -11.81 1.08
N LYS A 169 26.48 -12.02 1.97
CA LYS A 169 25.88 -13.32 2.27
C LYS A 169 24.43 -13.40 1.81
N ALA A 170 24.03 -14.58 1.35
CA ALA A 170 22.63 -14.88 1.08
C ALA A 170 21.79 -14.90 2.38
N PRO A 171 20.46 -14.80 2.31
CA PRO A 171 19.60 -14.80 3.51
C PRO A 171 19.81 -15.98 4.46
N HIS A 172 20.02 -17.18 3.92
CA HIS A 172 20.23 -18.41 4.71
C HIS A 172 21.65 -18.55 5.29
N GLU A 173 22.57 -17.66 4.90
CA GLU A 173 23.96 -17.64 5.36
C GLU A 173 24.20 -16.57 6.44
N GLN A 174 23.19 -15.74 6.73
CA GLN A 174 23.26 -14.75 7.81
C GLN A 174 23.39 -15.45 9.17
N GLU A 175 24.19 -14.86 10.06
CA GLU A 175 24.33 -15.37 11.44
C GLU A 175 22.99 -15.27 12.19
N ASP A 176 22.30 -14.14 12.04
CA ASP A 176 20.93 -13.97 12.48
C ASP A 176 19.98 -14.21 11.29
N PRO A 177 19.12 -15.26 11.33
CA PRO A 177 18.20 -15.56 10.25
C PRO A 177 17.08 -14.52 10.09
N ASP A 178 16.91 -13.59 11.03
CA ASP A 178 15.90 -12.53 10.97
C ASP A 178 16.40 -11.25 10.29
N MET A 179 17.62 -11.26 9.72
CA MET A 179 18.12 -10.20 8.83
C MET A 179 17.34 -10.08 7.52
N PHE A 180 16.50 -11.07 7.22
CA PHE A 180 15.53 -11.09 6.13
C PHE A 180 14.19 -11.61 6.67
N VAL A 181 13.08 -11.02 6.24
CA VAL A 181 11.75 -11.46 6.60
C VAL A 181 11.51 -12.89 6.11
N ARG A 182 11.11 -13.77 7.03
CA ARG A 182 10.89 -15.18 6.73
C ARG A 182 9.64 -15.73 7.42
N VAL A 183 9.12 -16.82 6.86
CA VAL A 183 8.06 -17.60 7.49
C VAL A 183 8.63 -18.41 8.65
N THR A 184 8.15 -18.19 9.86
CA THR A 184 8.58 -18.90 11.07
C THR A 184 7.64 -20.04 11.45
N ARG A 185 6.36 -19.95 11.05
CA ARG A 185 5.35 -20.97 11.32
C ARG A 185 4.24 -20.94 10.27
N ARG A 186 3.73 -22.11 9.90
CA ARG A 186 2.53 -22.29 9.06
C ARG A 186 1.44 -22.98 9.86
N THR A 187 0.20 -22.53 9.67
CA THR A 187 -1.01 -23.06 10.31
C THR A 187 -2.13 -23.16 9.27
N LYS A 188 -3.26 -23.76 9.62
CA LYS A 188 -4.42 -23.83 8.71
C LYS A 188 -5.04 -22.44 8.47
N GLU A 189 -4.86 -21.50 9.40
CA GLU A 189 -5.36 -20.12 9.32
C GLU A 189 -4.43 -19.18 8.55
N GLY A 190 -3.15 -19.53 8.41
CA GLY A 190 -2.17 -18.69 7.71
C GLY A 190 -0.72 -18.88 8.16
N VAL A 191 0.09 -17.84 7.93
CA VAL A 191 1.53 -17.83 8.20
C VAL A 191 1.90 -16.81 9.28
N TYR A 192 2.92 -17.13 10.06
CA TYR A 192 3.60 -16.21 10.96
C TYR A 192 4.94 -15.84 10.34
N ILE A 193 5.25 -14.55 10.30
CA ILE A 193 6.50 -14.02 9.74
C ILE A 193 7.29 -13.28 10.82
N ARG A 194 8.62 -13.24 10.66
CA ARG A 194 9.54 -12.51 11.54
C ARG A 194 10.71 -11.99 10.71
N GLY A 195 11.22 -10.82 11.09
CA GLY A 195 12.31 -10.10 10.42
C GLY A 195 12.01 -8.60 10.36
N ALA A 196 12.88 -7.85 9.71
CA ALA A 196 12.72 -6.43 9.42
C ALA A 196 13.49 -6.05 8.15
#